data_AF-A0A3B8TQQ5-F1
#
_entry.id   AF-A0A3B8TQQ5-F1
#
_cell.length_a   1.000
_cell.length_b   1.000
_cell.length_c   1.000
_cell.angle_alpha   90.00
_cell.angle_beta   90.00
_cell.angle_gamma   90.00
#
_symmetry.space_group_name_H-M   'P 1'
#
loop_
_entity.id
_entity.type
_entity.pdbx_description
1 polymer ?
#
loop_
_entity_poly.entity_id
_entity_poly.type
_entity_poly.pdbx_seq_one_letter_code
_entity_poly.pdbx_strand_id
1 'polypeptide(L)'
;MKKRFIYASGILALASISLSTYAFMHAPSDNDASYEASALPSHCHVYGEIKVVDYGEDYKVKVVDYGEDLEVKTVDYGEDYEGRWKFVDYGEDYKIKFVDYGEDFTIKYVDYGEGC
;
A
#
# COMPACT_ATOMS: atom_id res chain seq x y z
N MET A 1 -76.28 -29.50 6.03
CA MET A 1 -76.84 -29.52 4.65
C MET A 1 -76.54 -28.19 3.97
N LYS A 2 -76.23 -28.25 2.66
CA LYS A 2 -76.16 -27.14 1.68
C LYS A 2 -74.98 -26.16 1.76
N LYS A 3 -74.03 -26.44 0.85
CA LYS A 3 -73.11 -25.51 0.16
C LYS A 3 -73.90 -24.34 -0.48
N ARG A 4 -73.22 -23.21 -0.77
CA ARG A 4 -72.96 -22.66 -2.14
C ARG A 4 -72.72 -21.13 -2.18
N PHE A 5 -71.53 -20.76 -2.68
CA PHE A 5 -71.13 -19.73 -3.68
C PHE A 5 -71.64 -18.26 -3.60
N ILE A 6 -70.73 -17.28 -3.83
CA ILE A 6 -70.56 -16.47 -5.08
C ILE A 6 -69.51 -15.33 -4.85
N TYR A 7 -68.70 -15.02 -5.87
CA TYR A 7 -67.69 -13.94 -5.98
C TYR A 7 -68.30 -12.60 -6.44
N ALA A 8 -67.76 -11.46 -6.00
CA ALA A 8 -67.79 -10.15 -6.69
C ALA A 8 -66.71 -9.23 -6.08
N SER A 9 -65.63 -8.93 -6.80
CA SER A 9 -65.38 -7.69 -7.55
C SER A 9 -64.89 -6.51 -6.71
N GLY A 10 -63.60 -6.22 -6.87
CA GLY A 10 -63.10 -4.84 -6.99
C GLY A 10 -62.51 -4.21 -5.74
N ILE A 11 -61.17 -4.22 -5.63
CA ILE A 11 -60.43 -3.00 -5.25
C ILE A 11 -59.19 -2.94 -6.13
N LEU A 12 -59.19 -1.96 -7.03
CA LEU A 12 -58.03 -1.49 -7.77
C LEU A 12 -57.19 -0.67 -6.78
N ALA A 13 -56.05 -1.18 -6.33
CA ALA A 13 -55.13 -0.43 -5.49
C ALA A 13 -53.72 -0.49 -6.09
N LEU A 14 -53.26 0.72 -6.39
CA LEU A 14 -52.08 1.11 -7.14
C LEU A 14 -50.79 0.45 -6.64
N ALA A 15 -49.92 0.15 -7.61
CA ALA A 15 -48.52 -0.15 -7.36
C ALA A 15 -47.80 1.06 -6.75
N SER A 16 -47.10 0.83 -5.65
CA SER A 16 -45.83 1.50 -5.36
C SER A 16 -45.02 0.63 -4.40
N ILE A 17 -43.99 0.00 -4.95
CA ILE A 17 -42.99 -0.77 -4.24
C ILE A 17 -42.20 0.22 -3.38
N SER A 18 -42.33 0.14 -2.05
CA SER A 18 -41.36 0.75 -1.14
C SER A 18 -40.32 -0.29 -0.76
N LEU A 19 -39.23 -0.30 -1.54
CA LEU A 19 -37.90 -0.77 -1.11
C LEU A 19 -37.59 -0.23 0.29
N SER A 20 -37.28 -1.09 1.26
CA SER A 20 -36.29 -0.83 2.32
C SER A 20 -36.47 -1.78 3.51
N THR A 21 -35.81 -2.94 3.46
CA THR A 21 -35.38 -3.63 4.70
C THR A 21 -34.03 -4.35 4.56
N TYR A 22 -33.20 -4.01 3.56
CA TYR A 22 -31.86 -4.62 3.41
C TYR A 22 -30.72 -3.82 4.05
N ALA A 23 -31.02 -2.79 4.84
CA ALA A 23 -30.01 -2.03 5.57
C ALA A 23 -30.17 -2.27 7.08
N PHE A 24 -30.01 -3.53 7.51
CA PHE A 24 -29.73 -3.81 8.91
C PHE A 24 -28.75 -4.97 9.00
N MET A 25 -27.61 -4.69 9.64
CA MET A 25 -26.51 -5.59 9.96
C MET A 25 -25.51 -5.85 8.82
N HIS A 26 -24.58 -4.92 8.65
CA HIS A 26 -23.16 -5.14 8.88
C HIS A 26 -22.51 -3.76 9.10
N ALA A 27 -22.57 -3.28 10.34
CA ALA A 27 -21.68 -2.21 10.77
C ALA A 27 -20.31 -2.86 11.02
N PRO A 28 -19.22 -2.42 10.39
CA PRO A 28 -17.90 -2.79 10.85
C PRO A 28 -17.70 -2.18 12.25
N SER A 29 -17.15 -2.99 13.16
CA SER A 29 -16.84 -2.57 14.54
C SER A 29 -15.60 -1.68 14.49
N ASP A 30 -15.81 -0.37 14.47
CA ASP A 30 -14.75 0.63 14.56
C ASP A 30 -14.18 0.67 15.99
N ASN A 31 -13.30 -0.27 16.35
CA ASN A 31 -12.45 -0.16 17.55
C ASN A 31 -11.31 -1.19 17.58
N ASP A 32 -10.57 -1.35 16.48
CA ASP A 32 -9.14 -1.65 16.56
C ASP A 32 -8.41 -0.35 16.20
N ALA A 33 -8.22 0.49 17.21
CA ALA A 33 -7.28 1.60 17.12
C ALA A 33 -5.86 1.04 17.31
N SER A 34 -5.42 0.16 16.40
CA SER A 34 -4.00 0.07 16.11
C SER A 34 -3.67 1.26 15.22
N TYR A 35 -2.69 2.03 15.66
CA TYR A 35 -2.24 3.22 14.99
C TYR A 35 -1.84 2.83 13.56
N GLU A 36 -2.56 3.36 12.57
CA GLU A 36 -2.07 3.57 11.20
C GLU A 36 -0.83 4.47 11.30
N ALA A 37 0.27 3.89 11.77
CA ALA A 37 1.60 4.43 11.62
C ALA A 37 1.88 4.32 10.13
N SER A 38 1.54 5.40 9.40
CA SER A 38 1.94 5.70 8.03
C SER A 38 2.31 4.46 7.24
N ALA A 39 1.34 3.85 6.53
CA ALA A 39 1.61 2.76 5.59
C ALA A 39 2.41 3.29 4.39
N LEU A 40 3.61 3.81 4.65
CA LEU A 40 4.61 4.08 3.65
C LEU A 40 4.95 2.72 3.01
N PRO A 41 5.14 2.68 1.69
CA PRO A 41 5.67 1.50 1.03
C PRO A 41 6.94 1.02 1.76
N SER A 42 7.11 -0.30 1.88
CA SER A 42 8.18 -0.92 2.67
C SER A 42 9.61 -0.68 2.14
N HIS A 43 9.80 0.16 1.13
CA HIS A 43 11.12 0.52 0.61
C HIS A 43 11.48 1.99 0.89
N CYS A 44 10.50 2.84 1.25
CA CYS A 44 10.75 4.27 1.49
C CYS A 44 11.59 4.52 2.74
N HIS A 45 11.63 3.56 3.68
CA HIS A 45 12.47 3.64 4.88
C HIS A 45 13.95 3.30 4.63
N VAL A 46 14.31 2.86 3.42
CA VAL A 46 15.69 2.50 3.09
C VAL A 46 16.44 3.77 2.67
N TYR A 47 16.95 4.49 3.65
CA TYR A 47 17.80 5.67 3.52
C TYR A 47 18.86 5.68 4.65
N GLY A 48 19.85 6.57 4.57
CA GLY A 48 20.93 6.65 5.56
C GLY A 48 22.28 6.16 5.04
N GLU A 49 23.06 5.56 5.93
CA GLU A 49 24.37 5.00 5.63
C GLU A 49 24.23 3.61 4.99
N ILE A 50 24.65 3.48 3.73
CA ILE A 50 24.46 2.29 2.91
C ILE A 50 25.80 1.62 2.63
N LYS A 51 25.87 0.30 2.84
CA LYS A 51 27.01 -0.50 2.44
C LYS A 51 26.65 -1.45 1.32
N VAL A 52 27.45 -1.45 0.26
CA VAL A 52 27.28 -2.39 -0.85
C VAL A 52 28.02 -3.69 -0.54
N VAL A 53 27.33 -4.83 -0.67
CA VAL A 53 27.89 -6.15 -0.34
C VAL A 53 27.57 -7.19 -1.41
N ASP A 54 28.39 -8.24 -1.48
CA ASP A 54 28.14 -9.40 -2.36
C ASP A 54 27.26 -10.48 -1.69
N TYR A 55 27.23 -10.56 -0.37
CA TYR A 55 26.48 -11.55 0.40
C TYR A 55 26.07 -11.02 1.78
N GLY A 56 24.95 -11.50 2.30
CA GLY A 56 24.44 -11.10 3.63
C GLY A 56 23.82 -9.71 3.60
N GLU A 57 23.23 -9.38 2.45
CA GLU A 57 22.45 -8.18 2.21
C GLU A 57 21.13 -8.18 2.99
N ASP A 58 20.65 -6.99 3.33
CA ASP A 58 19.31 -6.78 3.86
C ASP A 58 18.30 -6.68 2.70
N TYR A 59 18.70 -6.03 1.59
CA TYR A 59 17.89 -5.90 0.39
C TYR A 59 18.70 -6.12 -0.89
N LYS A 60 18.05 -6.75 -1.87
CA LYS A 60 18.48 -6.81 -3.26
C LYS A 60 17.81 -5.68 -4.03
N VAL A 61 18.64 -4.84 -4.63
CA VAL A 61 18.17 -3.64 -5.31
C VAL A 61 18.56 -3.69 -6.78
N LYS A 62 17.62 -3.30 -7.65
CA LYS A 62 17.89 -3.17 -9.07
C LYS A 62 17.82 -1.72 -9.49
N VAL A 63 18.80 -1.26 -10.25
CA VAL A 63 18.81 0.10 -10.81
C VAL A 63 18.06 0.07 -12.14
N VAL A 64 17.12 1.00 -12.33
CA VAL A 64 16.30 1.14 -13.55
C VAL A 64 16.31 2.58 -14.05
N ASP A 65 15.96 2.76 -15.33
CA ASP A 65 15.86 4.10 -15.93
C ASP A 65 14.49 4.78 -15.68
N TYR A 66 13.43 3.97 -15.51
CA TYR A 66 12.03 4.42 -15.32
C TYR A 66 11.21 3.36 -14.59
N GLY A 67 10.18 3.82 -13.85
CA GLY A 67 9.24 2.94 -13.15
C GLY A 67 9.83 2.38 -11.86
N GLU A 68 10.77 3.12 -11.28
CA GLU A 68 11.41 2.87 -10.00
C GLU A 68 10.41 2.92 -8.83
N ASP A 69 10.74 2.19 -7.77
CA ASP A 69 10.02 2.24 -6.49
C ASP A 69 10.54 3.39 -5.61
N LEU A 70 11.85 3.70 -5.69
CA LEU A 70 12.51 4.73 -4.89
C LEU A 70 13.47 5.59 -5.73
N GLU A 71 13.31 6.90 -5.67
CA GLU A 71 14.27 7.86 -6.25
C GLU A 71 15.40 8.11 -5.24
N VAL A 72 16.62 7.71 -5.60
CA VAL A 72 17.80 7.76 -4.73
C VAL A 72 18.74 8.90 -5.13
N LYS A 73 19.12 9.71 -4.16
CA LYS A 73 20.19 10.70 -4.29
C LYS A 73 21.38 10.31 -3.42
N THR A 74 22.55 10.23 -4.03
CA THR A 74 23.80 10.02 -3.29
C THR A 74 24.23 11.31 -2.63
N VAL A 75 24.56 11.25 -1.34
CA VAL A 75 24.99 12.40 -0.54
C VAL A 75 26.22 12.07 0.30
N ASP A 76 27.00 13.10 0.64
CA ASP A 76 28.11 12.99 1.60
C ASP A 76 27.65 13.23 3.05
N TYR A 77 26.54 13.96 3.24
CA TYR A 77 25.93 14.32 4.54
C TYR A 77 24.42 14.58 4.37
N GLY A 78 23.66 14.48 5.47
CA GLY A 78 22.22 14.76 5.49
C GLY A 78 21.38 13.62 4.93
N GLU A 79 21.86 12.40 5.19
CA GLU A 79 21.32 11.10 4.82
C GLU A 79 20.10 10.67 5.66
N ASP A 80 19.64 11.52 6.58
CA ASP A 80 18.53 11.29 7.51
C ASP A 80 17.12 11.49 6.89
N TYR A 81 17.04 11.52 5.56
CA TYR A 81 15.80 11.72 4.79
C TYR A 81 15.62 10.64 3.73
N GLU A 82 14.36 10.33 3.46
CA GLU A 82 13.95 9.34 2.45
C GLU A 82 14.63 9.60 1.09
N GLY A 83 15.04 8.51 0.44
CA GLY A 83 15.77 8.57 -0.84
C GLY A 83 17.21 9.05 -0.74
N ARG A 84 17.76 9.42 0.43
CA ARG A 84 19.17 9.84 0.54
C ARG A 84 20.07 8.73 1.00
N TRP A 85 21.05 8.40 0.16
CA TRP A 85 22.00 7.32 0.41
C TRP A 85 23.41 7.88 0.52
N LYS A 86 24.09 7.54 1.60
CA LYS A 86 25.52 7.82 1.78
C LYS A 86 26.26 6.50 1.85
N PHE A 87 27.15 6.27 0.89
CA PHE A 87 27.87 4.99 0.83
C PHE A 87 29.04 4.96 1.81
N VAL A 88 29.12 3.90 2.62
CA VAL A 88 30.14 3.74 3.66
C VAL A 88 30.73 2.33 3.66
N ASP A 89 31.94 2.21 4.20
CA ASP A 89 32.60 0.91 4.41
C ASP A 89 32.22 0.24 5.75
N TYR A 90 31.82 1.03 6.76
CA TYR A 90 31.44 0.56 8.10
C TYR A 90 30.45 1.52 8.76
N GLY A 91 29.62 1.00 9.66
CA GLY A 91 28.64 1.82 10.40
C GLY A 91 27.28 1.89 9.72
N GLU A 92 27.07 1.06 8.70
CA GLU A 92 25.89 1.08 7.85
C GLU A 92 24.58 0.85 8.60
N ASP A 93 23.53 1.54 8.16
CA ASP A 93 22.14 1.28 8.51
C ASP A 93 21.61 0.08 7.72
N TYR A 94 21.97 -0.03 6.44
CA TYR A 94 21.55 -1.10 5.55
C TYR A 94 22.67 -1.62 4.66
N LYS A 95 22.63 -2.93 4.41
CA LYS A 95 23.44 -3.62 3.40
C LYS A 95 22.62 -3.86 2.14
N ILE A 96 23.10 -3.31 1.03
CA ILE A 96 22.45 -3.44 -0.27
C ILE A 96 23.31 -4.30 -1.19
N LYS A 97 22.65 -5.20 -1.93
CA LYS A 97 23.25 -5.91 -3.05
C LYS A 97 22.57 -5.49 -4.34
N PHE A 98 23.34 -5.00 -5.29
CA PHE A 98 22.80 -4.71 -6.62
C PHE A 98 22.64 -6.00 -7.43
N VAL A 99 21.48 -6.18 -8.05
CA VAL A 99 21.14 -7.37 -8.85
C VAL A 99 20.43 -6.98 -10.16
N ASP A 100 20.53 -7.86 -11.16
CA ASP A 100 19.79 -7.69 -12.43
C ASP A 100 18.37 -8.28 -12.39
N TYR A 101 18.13 -9.26 -11.50
CA TYR A 101 16.85 -9.97 -11.36
C TYR A 101 16.66 -10.48 -9.92
N GLY A 102 15.39 -10.58 -9.50
CA GLY A 102 15.04 -11.10 -8.17
C GLY A 102 15.29 -10.08 -7.06
N GLU A 103 15.13 -8.81 -7.43
CA GLU A 103 15.15 -7.64 -6.57
C GLU A 103 13.97 -7.60 -5.61
N ASP A 104 14.17 -6.97 -4.46
CA ASP A 104 13.11 -6.63 -3.51
C ASP A 104 12.41 -5.34 -3.91
N PHE A 105 13.17 -4.38 -4.46
CA PHE A 105 12.65 -3.14 -5.04
C PHE A 105 13.65 -2.54 -6.05
N THR A 106 13.16 -1.60 -6.83
CA THR A 106 13.91 -0.90 -7.87
C THR A 106 14.22 0.54 -7.45
N ILE A 107 15.40 1.03 -7.84
CA ILE A 107 15.79 2.42 -7.62
C ILE A 107 16.14 3.10 -8.92
N LYS A 108 16.09 4.43 -8.89
CA LYS A 108 16.71 5.30 -9.89
C LYS A 108 17.53 6.36 -9.20
N TYR A 109 18.73 6.62 -9.72
CA TYR A 109 19.54 7.72 -9.21
C TYR A 109 19.08 9.06 -9.77
N VAL A 110 18.91 10.06 -8.89
CA VAL A 110 18.47 11.41 -9.23
C VAL A 110 19.33 12.49 -8.55
N ASP A 111 19.38 13.68 -9.17
CA ASP A 111 20.05 14.85 -8.58
C ASP A 111 19.11 15.63 -7.64
N TYR A 112 17.79 15.55 -7.87
CA TYR A 112 16.73 16.24 -7.13
C TYR A 112 15.44 15.44 -7.19
N GLY A 113 14.58 15.59 -6.18
CA GLY A 113 13.30 14.88 -6.11
C GLY A 113 13.41 13.51 -5.47
N GLU A 114 14.46 13.27 -4.68
CA GLU A 114 14.65 12.00 -3.98
C GLU A 114 13.50 11.66 -3.04
N GLY A 115 13.23 10.36 -2.89
CA GLY A 115 12.19 9.82 -2.02
C GLY A 115 11.20 8.89 -2.72
N CYS A 116 10.05 8.74 -2.07
CA CYS A 116 8.81 8.17 -2.57
C CYS A 116 7.74 9.28 -2.66
#